data_AF-A0A448VKW9-F1
#
_entry.id   AF-A0A448VKW9-F1
#
_cell.length_a   1.000
_cell.length_b   1.000
_cell.length_c   1.000
_cell.angle_alpha   90.00
_cell.angle_beta   90.00
_cell.angle_gamma   90.00
#
_symmetry.space_group_name_H-M   'P 1'
#
loop_
_entity.id
_entity.type
_entity.pdbx_description
1 polymer ?
#
loop_
_entity_poly.entity_id
_entity_poly.type
_entity_poly.pdbx_seq_one_letter_code
_entity_poly.pdbx_strand_id
1 'polypeptide(L)'
;MMQMSADFEKSKVESALSQAKSWKKGFFGSLAVSALAVGAVMGLTPLKEAVSFVQRVNDTTGAVDIITTVKNKEMHYDEVINKYWLSQYVRYRESYDWDLIQATYDATTLMSSPAVKSEFTAFYNQPTGKRNLTSILILFRHTENRHWQIFSV
;
A
#
# COMPACT_ATOMS: atom_id res chain seq x y z
N MET A 1 49.72 50.94 34.93
CA MET A 1 49.39 50.55 33.54
C MET A 1 49.31 49.04 33.33
N MET A 2 50.20 48.20 33.88
CA MET A 2 50.21 46.75 33.61
C MET A 2 48.99 45.95 34.13
N GLN A 3 48.30 46.42 35.17
CA GLN A 3 47.11 45.72 35.69
C GLN A 3 45.91 45.83 34.73
N MET A 4 45.77 46.98 34.05
CA MET A 4 44.66 47.23 33.14
C MET A 4 44.70 46.34 31.87
N SER A 5 45.90 45.99 31.39
CA SER A 5 46.04 45.05 30.25
C SER A 5 45.71 43.61 30.64
N ALA A 6 46.11 43.16 31.84
CA ALA A 6 45.82 41.81 32.32
C ALA A 6 44.32 41.59 32.59
N ASP A 7 43.63 42.61 33.12
CA ASP A 7 42.19 42.53 33.35
C ASP A 7 41.39 42.56 32.03
N PHE A 8 41.87 43.28 31.02
CA PHE A 8 41.27 43.29 29.69
C PHE A 8 41.35 41.92 29.01
N GLU A 9 42.51 41.26 29.06
CA GLU A 9 42.69 39.91 28.53
C GLU A 9 41.77 38.90 29.21
N LYS A 10 41.65 38.96 30.54
CA LYS A 10 40.71 38.12 31.29
C LYS A 10 39.26 38.35 30.88
N SER A 11 38.83 39.61 30.72
CA SER A 11 37.46 39.94 30.32
C SER A 11 37.08 39.42 28.92
N LYS A 12 38.04 39.41 27.97
CA LYS A 12 37.83 38.83 26.64
C LYS A 12 37.72 37.30 26.68
N VAL A 13 38.58 36.65 27.47
CA VAL A 13 38.53 35.18 27.63
C VAL A 13 37.22 34.77 28.32
N GLU A 14 36.80 35.49 29.36
CA GLU A 14 35.57 35.19 30.10
C GLU A 14 34.30 35.45 29.26
N SER A 15 34.28 36.49 28.45
CA SER A 15 33.18 36.75 27.51
C SER A 15 33.11 35.69 26.39
N ALA A 16 34.24 35.23 25.87
CA ALA A 16 34.28 34.13 24.89
C ALA A 16 33.81 32.79 25.51
N LEU A 17 34.26 32.46 26.72
CA LEU A 17 33.87 31.22 27.41
C LEU A 17 32.40 31.21 27.83
N SER A 18 31.86 32.35 28.26
CA SER A 18 30.44 32.47 28.65
C SER A 18 29.51 32.34 27.46
N GLN A 19 29.86 32.91 26.30
CA GLN A 19 29.09 32.73 25.06
C GLN A 19 29.09 31.27 24.60
N ALA A 20 30.26 30.62 24.59
CA ALA A 20 30.38 29.20 24.25
C ALA A 20 29.57 28.30 25.20
N LYS A 21 29.53 28.63 26.50
CA LYS A 21 28.74 27.91 27.50
C LYS A 21 27.24 28.05 27.26
N SER A 22 26.77 29.25 26.91
CA SER A 22 25.36 29.50 26.58
C SER A 22 24.91 28.76 25.33
N TRP A 23 25.74 28.71 24.29
CA TRP A 23 25.44 27.97 23.06
C TRP A 23 25.39 26.46 23.29
N LYS A 24 26.32 25.92 24.09
CA LYS A 24 26.29 24.50 24.48
C LYS A 24 25.01 24.15 25.22
N LYS A 25 24.57 24.99 26.17
CA LYS A 25 23.31 24.78 26.90
C LYS A 25 22.10 24.75 25.96
N GLY A 26 22.03 25.67 24.99
CA GLY A 26 20.98 25.69 23.97
C GLY A 26 20.96 24.42 23.10
N PHE A 27 22.13 23.96 22.66
CA PHE A 27 22.27 22.73 21.88
C PHE A 27 21.75 21.51 22.64
N PHE A 28 22.22 21.29 23.87
CA PHE A 28 21.77 20.16 24.68
C PHE A 28 20.28 20.26 25.07
N GLY A 29 19.76 21.47 25.27
CA GLY A 29 18.33 21.70 25.50
C GLY A 29 17.47 21.27 24.30
N SER A 30 17.85 21.65 23.09
CA SER A 30 17.13 21.27 21.87
C SER A 30 17.14 19.76 21.61
N LEU A 31 18.29 19.11 21.87
CA LEU A 31 18.44 17.67 21.72
C LEU A 31 17.52 16.89 22.67
N ALA A 32 17.42 17.34 23.93
CA ALA A 32 16.56 16.72 24.94
C ALA A 32 15.07 16.80 24.55
N VAL A 33 14.61 17.96 24.06
CA VAL A 33 13.22 18.15 23.62
C VAL A 33 12.90 17.26 22.41
N SER A 34 13.83 17.15 21.44
CA SER A 34 13.64 16.28 20.28
C SER A 34 13.57 14.80 20.68
N ALA A 35 14.41 14.35 21.61
CA ALA A 35 14.40 12.97 22.09
C ALA A 35 13.09 12.62 22.81
N LEU A 36 12.56 13.55 23.62
CA LEU A 36 11.26 13.39 24.30
C LEU A 36 10.10 13.31 23.30
N ALA A 37 10.12 14.13 22.25
CA ALA A 37 9.09 14.11 21.21
C ALA A 37 9.07 12.77 20.45
N VAL A 38 10.25 12.25 20.06
CA VAL A 38 10.35 10.95 19.36
C VAL A 38 9.90 9.81 20.28
N GLY A 39 10.32 9.81 21.54
CA GLY A 39 9.89 8.82 22.52
C GLY A 39 8.38 8.80 22.72
N ALA A 40 7.73 9.97 22.76
CA ALA A 40 6.28 10.09 22.87
C ALA A 40 5.57 9.50 21.64
N VAL A 41 6.06 9.77 20.42
CA VAL A 41 5.49 9.20 19.20
C VAL A 41 5.65 7.67 19.17
N MET A 42 6.83 7.16 19.53
CA MET A 42 7.07 5.71 19.63
C MET A 42 6.18 5.03 20.66
N GLY A 43 5.84 5.70 21.77
CA GLY A 43 4.90 5.18 22.77
C GLY A 43 3.43 5.20 22.31
N LEU A 44 3.06 6.14 21.42
CA LEU A 44 1.71 6.22 20.87
C LEU A 44 1.48 5.28 19.68
N THR A 45 2.53 4.91 18.94
CA THR A 45 2.41 4.03 17.77
C THR A 45 1.98 2.58 18.07
N PRO A 46 2.40 1.89 19.15
CA PRO A 46 2.04 0.49 19.37
C PRO A 46 0.62 0.29 19.90
N LEU A 47 -0.06 1.34 20.42
CA LEU A 47 -1.37 1.21 21.06
C LEU A 47 -2.55 1.59 20.14
N LYS A 48 -2.26 2.01 18.89
CA LYS A 48 -3.29 2.24 17.87
C LYS A 48 -3.35 1.04 16.94
N GLU A 49 -3.88 -0.07 17.44
CA GLU A 49 -4.23 -1.19 16.58
C GLU A 49 -5.30 -0.75 15.60
N ALA A 50 -5.01 -0.89 14.31
CA ALA A 50 -5.98 -0.73 13.23
C ALA A 50 -6.90 -1.96 13.22
N VAL A 51 -7.79 -2.06 14.21
CA VAL A 51 -8.83 -3.09 14.20
C VAL A 51 -9.76 -2.76 13.03
N SER A 52 -9.68 -3.55 11.96
CA SER A 52 -10.50 -3.36 10.76
C SER A 52 -11.96 -3.70 11.07
N PHE A 53 -12.82 -2.69 11.11
CA PHE A 53 -14.26 -2.90 11.21
C PHE A 53 -14.83 -3.22 9.82
N VAL A 54 -15.06 -4.50 9.53
CA VAL A 54 -15.83 -4.91 8.34
C VAL A 54 -17.25 -5.25 8.79
N GLN A 55 -18.11 -4.24 8.76
CA GLN A 55 -19.56 -4.47 8.88
C GLN A 55 -20.06 -4.99 7.53
N ARG A 56 -20.47 -6.26 7.48
CA ARG A 56 -21.29 -6.77 6.37
C ARG A 56 -22.71 -6.96 6.86
N VAL A 57 -23.64 -6.29 6.18
CA VAL A 57 -25.08 -6.44 6.34
C VAL A 57 -25.48 -7.71 5.57
N ASN A 58 -26.17 -8.63 6.22
CA ASN A 58 -26.75 -9.81 5.59
C ASN A 58 -28.21 -9.49 5.22
N ASP A 59 -28.48 -9.41 3.91
CA ASP A 59 -29.73 -8.90 3.33
C ASP A 59 -30.94 -9.86 3.40
N THR A 60 -30.92 -10.89 4.23
CA THR A 60 -32.03 -11.87 4.26
C THR A 60 -32.76 -11.99 5.60
N THR A 61 -32.18 -11.60 6.74
CA THR A 61 -32.83 -11.83 8.05
C THR A 61 -32.67 -10.72 9.10
N GLY A 62 -31.97 -9.61 8.82
CA GLY A 62 -31.95 -8.43 9.70
C GLY A 62 -31.37 -8.62 11.11
N ALA A 63 -30.91 -9.83 11.47
CA ALA A 63 -30.22 -10.11 12.71
C ALA A 63 -28.71 -9.96 12.50
N VAL A 64 -28.09 -9.06 13.26
CA VAL A 64 -26.63 -8.86 13.29
C VAL A 64 -26.02 -10.00 14.08
N ASP A 65 -25.63 -11.07 13.40
CA ASP A 65 -24.79 -12.10 14.01
C ASP A 65 -23.34 -11.60 13.97
N ILE A 66 -22.80 -11.24 15.13
CA ILE A 66 -21.39 -10.87 15.28
C ILE A 66 -20.62 -12.17 15.06
N ILE A 67 -20.10 -12.35 13.85
CA ILE A 67 -19.19 -13.45 13.57
C ILE A 67 -17.89 -13.18 14.32
N THR A 68 -17.88 -13.56 15.59
CA THR A 68 -16.67 -13.81 16.37
C THR A 68 -15.95 -14.98 15.70
N THR A 69 -15.19 -14.72 14.64
CA THR A 69 -14.27 -15.73 14.07
C THR A 69 -12.94 -15.13 13.65
N VAL A 70 -12.26 -14.53 14.62
CA VAL A 70 -10.86 -14.91 14.87
C VAL A 70 -10.86 -15.72 16.16
N LYS A 71 -11.56 -16.84 16.14
CA LYS A 71 -11.55 -17.79 17.26
C LYS A 71 -11.53 -19.19 16.66
N ASN A 72 -10.32 -19.73 16.55
CA ASN A 72 -10.06 -21.15 16.38
C ASN A 72 -10.83 -21.84 15.26
N LYS A 73 -10.36 -21.65 14.03
CA LYS A 73 -10.15 -22.84 13.22
C LYS A 73 -8.76 -22.72 12.67
N GLU A 74 -7.99 -23.78 12.81
CA GLU A 74 -6.72 -24.02 12.17
C GLU A 74 -6.89 -23.73 10.66
N MET A 75 -6.78 -22.47 10.25
CA MET A 75 -6.60 -22.14 8.84
C MET A 75 -5.21 -22.67 8.58
N HIS A 76 -5.15 -23.93 8.14
CA HIS A 76 -3.92 -24.57 7.74
C HIS A 76 -3.23 -23.57 6.82
N TYR A 77 -1.94 -23.31 7.02
CA TYR A 77 -1.20 -22.31 6.25
C TYR A 77 -1.44 -22.45 4.72
N ASP A 78 -1.68 -23.68 4.29
CA ASP A 78 -2.15 -24.08 2.97
C ASP A 78 -3.48 -23.44 2.51
N GLU A 79 -4.51 -23.33 3.37
CA GLU A 79 -5.80 -22.72 3.02
C GLU A 79 -5.66 -21.21 2.71
N VAL A 80 -4.83 -20.49 3.48
CA VAL A 80 -4.59 -19.05 3.26
C VAL A 80 -3.84 -18.83 1.94
N ILE A 81 -2.83 -19.67 1.66
CA ILE A 81 -2.07 -19.63 0.41
C ILE A 81 -2.96 -19.98 -0.78
N ASN A 82 -3.78 -21.02 -0.66
CA ASN A 82 -4.68 -21.44 -1.73
C ASN A 82 -5.73 -20.36 -2.02
N LYS A 83 -6.28 -19.70 -0.99
CA LYS A 83 -7.16 -18.53 -1.15
C LYS A 83 -6.46 -17.37 -1.86
N TYR A 84 -5.20 -17.09 -1.51
CA TYR A 84 -4.41 -16.06 -2.16
C TYR A 84 -4.22 -16.36 -3.66
N TRP A 85 -3.71 -17.54 -4.01
CA TRP A 85 -3.48 -17.91 -5.41
C TRP A 85 -4.78 -18.00 -6.22
N LEU A 86 -5.87 -18.48 -5.62
CA LEU A 86 -7.17 -18.48 -6.27
C LEU A 86 -7.65 -17.06 -6.58
N SER A 87 -7.48 -16.13 -5.63
CA SER A 87 -7.83 -14.71 -5.85
C SER A 87 -6.99 -14.07 -6.95
N GLN A 88 -5.68 -14.39 -7.01
CA GLN A 88 -4.80 -13.89 -8.07
C GLN A 88 -5.19 -14.49 -9.43
N TYR A 89 -5.52 -15.78 -9.48
CA TYR A 89 -5.96 -16.44 -10.70
C TYR A 89 -7.23 -15.81 -11.29
N VAL A 90 -8.25 -15.57 -10.46
CA VAL A 90 -9.48 -14.89 -10.87
C VAL A 90 -9.17 -13.48 -11.35
N ARG A 91 -8.29 -12.76 -10.63
CA ARG A 91 -7.88 -11.41 -11.04
C ARG A 91 -7.20 -11.41 -12.40
N TYR A 92 -6.21 -12.27 -12.65
CA TYR A 92 -5.53 -12.30 -13.95
C TYR A 92 -6.44 -12.75 -15.10
N ARG A 93 -7.36 -13.68 -14.84
CA ARG A 93 -8.27 -14.20 -15.86
C ARG A 93 -9.39 -13.22 -16.25
N GLU A 94 -9.95 -12.52 -15.26
CA GLU A 94 -11.13 -11.66 -15.45
C GLU A 94 -10.77 -10.17 -15.59
N SER A 95 -9.57 -9.75 -15.15
CA SER A 95 -9.13 -8.36 -15.34
C SER A 95 -8.74 -8.14 -16.79
N TYR A 96 -9.11 -6.97 -17.30
CA TYR A 96 -8.74 -6.55 -18.63
C TYR A 96 -7.97 -5.23 -18.57
N ASP A 97 -6.71 -5.31 -19.00
CA ASP A 97 -5.83 -4.18 -19.24
C ASP A 97 -5.06 -4.47 -20.51
N TRP A 98 -5.09 -3.53 -21.46
CA TRP A 98 -4.45 -3.68 -22.76
C TRP A 98 -2.92 -3.77 -22.64
N ASP A 99 -2.32 -2.97 -21.77
CA ASP A 99 -0.86 -2.91 -21.63
C ASP A 99 -0.32 -4.19 -20.97
N LEU A 100 -1.15 -4.85 -20.16
CA LEU A 100 -0.80 -6.07 -19.43
C LEU A 100 -1.36 -7.35 -20.06
N ILE A 101 -2.03 -7.27 -21.21
CA ILE A 101 -2.82 -8.39 -21.76
C ILE A 101 -1.99 -9.64 -22.05
N GLN A 102 -0.72 -9.48 -22.44
CA GLN A 102 0.20 -10.61 -22.64
C GLN A 102 0.64 -11.20 -21.30
N ALA A 103 0.99 -10.34 -20.33
CA ALA A 103 1.43 -10.78 -19.02
C ALA A 103 0.32 -11.51 -18.23
N THR A 104 -0.92 -11.02 -18.32
CA THR A 104 -2.07 -11.68 -17.68
C THR A 104 -2.42 -13.00 -18.37
N TYR A 105 -2.35 -13.05 -19.70
CA TYR A 105 -2.53 -14.30 -20.46
C TYR A 105 -1.50 -15.37 -20.06
N ASP A 106 -0.22 -15.00 -20.00
CA ASP A 106 0.86 -15.91 -19.59
C ASP A 106 0.68 -16.37 -18.14
N ALA A 107 0.34 -15.46 -17.22
CA ALA A 107 0.08 -15.79 -15.82
C ALA A 107 -1.10 -16.77 -15.66
N THR A 108 -2.23 -16.52 -16.33
CA THR A 108 -3.41 -17.41 -16.29
C THR A 108 -3.09 -18.79 -16.88
N THR A 109 -2.35 -18.84 -17.99
CA THR A 109 -2.00 -20.14 -18.61
C THR A 109 -0.98 -20.93 -17.80
N LEU A 110 -0.09 -20.28 -17.05
CA LEU A 110 0.87 -20.92 -16.15
C LEU A 110 0.19 -21.50 -14.89
N MET A 111 -0.81 -20.80 -14.36
CA MET A 111 -1.57 -21.23 -13.19
C MET A 111 -2.67 -22.27 -13.51
N SER A 112 -2.94 -22.52 -14.78
CA SER A 112 -4.00 -23.43 -15.25
C SER A 112 -3.50 -24.85 -15.47
N SER A 113 -4.38 -25.83 -15.25
CA SER A 113 -4.15 -27.20 -15.74
C SER A 113 -4.22 -27.25 -17.28
N PRO A 114 -3.63 -28.27 -17.95
CA PRO A 114 -3.63 -28.36 -19.41
C PRO A 114 -5.03 -28.31 -20.04
N ALA A 115 -6.04 -28.92 -19.39
CA ALA A 115 -7.42 -28.90 -19.85
C ALA A 115 -8.00 -27.46 -19.84
N VAL A 116 -7.91 -26.76 -18.71
CA VAL A 116 -8.43 -25.39 -18.55
C VAL A 116 -7.68 -24.40 -19.44
N LYS A 117 -6.36 -24.59 -19.59
CA LYS A 117 -5.53 -23.81 -20.50
C LYS A 117 -6.01 -23.93 -21.94
N SER A 118 -6.36 -25.15 -22.39
CA SER A 118 -6.82 -25.37 -23.76
C SER A 118 -8.15 -24.67 -24.04
N GLU A 119 -9.09 -24.70 -23.08
CA GLU A 119 -10.36 -23.99 -23.18
C GLU A 119 -10.16 -22.46 -23.20
N PHE A 120 -9.31 -21.95 -22.32
CA PHE A 120 -9.00 -20.52 -22.25
C PHE A 120 -8.30 -20.01 -23.52
N THR A 121 -7.33 -20.78 -24.04
CA THR A 121 -6.62 -20.46 -25.29
C THR A 121 -7.59 -20.50 -26.47
N ALA A 122 -8.48 -21.49 -26.50
CA ALA A 122 -9.53 -21.58 -27.52
C ALA A 122 -10.50 -20.40 -27.43
N PHE A 123 -10.81 -19.89 -26.23
CA PHE A 123 -11.59 -18.66 -26.04
C PHE A 123 -10.85 -17.39 -26.49
N TYR A 124 -9.55 -17.31 -26.21
CA TYR A 124 -8.72 -16.15 -26.55
C TYR A 124 -8.43 -16.05 -28.06
N ASN A 125 -8.23 -17.18 -28.74
CA ASN A 125 -7.85 -17.26 -30.15
C ASN A 125 -9.03 -17.31 -31.13
N GLN A 126 -10.28 -17.15 -30.67
CA GLN A 126 -11.43 -17.23 -31.56
C GLN A 126 -11.36 -16.14 -32.64
N PRO A 127 -11.35 -16.51 -33.95
CA PRO A 127 -11.40 -15.53 -35.02
C PRO A 127 -12.68 -14.72 -34.88
N THR A 128 -12.57 -13.41 -35.11
CA THR A 128 -13.57 -12.34 -34.98
C THR A 128 -14.91 -12.60 -35.74
N GLY A 129 -15.06 -13.73 -36.42
CA GLY A 129 -16.22 -14.14 -37.22
C GLY A 129 -17.30 -14.96 -36.50
N LYS A 130 -17.05 -15.51 -35.30
CA LYS A 130 -18.13 -16.03 -34.43
C LYS A 130 -18.16 -15.19 -33.17
N ARG A 131 -18.93 -14.11 -33.24
CA ARG A 131 -19.06 -13.10 -32.17
C ARG A 131 -19.60 -13.76 -30.90
N ASN A 132 -18.71 -14.13 -29.99
CA ASN A 132 -19.05 -14.16 -28.60
C ASN A 132 -18.88 -12.74 -28.05
N LEU A 133 -19.99 -12.05 -27.78
CA LEU A 133 -20.01 -10.71 -27.20
C LEU A 133 -19.47 -10.66 -25.75
N THR A 134 -19.00 -11.78 -25.20
CA THR A 134 -18.38 -11.85 -23.86
C THR A 134 -16.85 -11.86 -23.89
N SER A 135 -16.21 -11.95 -25.06
CA SER A 135 -14.74 -11.86 -25.16
C SER A 135 -14.29 -10.41 -24.97
N ILE A 136 -13.71 -10.13 -23.80
CA ILE A 136 -13.34 -8.80 -23.34
C ILE A 136 -12.32 -8.10 -24.28
N LEU A 137 -11.44 -8.88 -24.94
CA LEU A 137 -10.50 -8.37 -25.96
C LEU A 137 -11.20 -7.72 -27.18
N ILE A 138 -12.37 -8.22 -27.58
CA ILE A 138 -13.07 -7.71 -28.77
C ILE A 138 -13.91 -6.48 -28.42
N LEU A 139 -14.52 -6.47 -27.23
CA LEU A 139 -15.33 -5.34 -26.76
C LEU A 139 -14.48 -4.08 -26.56
N PHE A 140 -13.32 -4.20 -25.90
CA PHE A 140 -12.52 -3.03 -25.53
C PHE A 140 -11.51 -2.59 -26.61
N ARG A 141 -10.98 -3.48 -27.46
CA ARG A 141 -10.15 -3.06 -28.60
C ARG A 141 -10.90 -2.10 -29.54
N HIS A 142 -12.23 -2.16 -29.57
CA HIS A 142 -13.05 -1.27 -30.40
C HIS A 142 -13.30 0.12 -29.77
N THR A 143 -13.09 0.32 -28.46
CA THR A 143 -13.38 1.62 -27.82
C THR A 143 -12.26 2.65 -28.02
N GLU A 144 -11.03 2.21 -28.25
CA GLU A 144 -9.87 3.10 -28.39
C GLU A 144 -9.75 3.72 -29.79
N ASN A 145 -10.21 3.02 -30.84
CA ASN A 145 -10.26 3.56 -32.22
C ASN A 145 -11.43 4.54 -32.47
N ARG A 146 -12.23 4.85 -31.45
CA ARG A 146 -13.26 5.88 -31.53
C ARG A 146 -12.71 7.14 -30.87
N HIS A 147 -12.03 7.95 -31.67
CA HIS A 147 -11.61 9.30 -31.32
C HIS A 147 -12.68 10.03 -30.50
N TRP A 148 -12.23 10.66 -29.41
CA TRP A 148 -12.96 11.55 -28.50
C TRP A 148 -13.96 12.49 -29.20
N GLN A 149 -15.19 12.03 -29.40
CA GLN A 149 -16.34 12.86 -29.73
C GLN A 149 -17.38 12.63 -28.65
N ILE A 150 -17.07 13.10 -27.43
CA ILE A 150 -18.08 13.31 -26.40
C ILE A 150 -18.82 14.58 -26.83
N PHE A 151 -20.08 14.41 -27.22
CA PHE A 151 -21.02 15.50 -27.45
C PHE A 151 -21.04 16.40 -26.21
N SER A 152 -20.64 17.66 -26.41
CA SER A 152 -21.06 18.78 -25.58
C SER A 152 -22.49 19.13 -25.96
N VAL A 153 -23.45 18.80 -25.10
CA VAL A 153 -24.71 19.54 -24.89
C VAL A 153 -25.03 19.50 -23.40
#